data_AF-A0A6N9PUR9-F1
#
_entry.id   AF-A0A6N9PUR9-F1
#
_cell.length_a   1.000
_cell.length_b   1.000
_cell.length_c   1.000
_cell.angle_alpha   90.00
_cell.angle_beta   90.00
_cell.angle_gamma   90.00
#
_symmetry.space_group_name_H-M   'P 1'
#
loop_
_entity.id
_entity.type
_entity.pdbx_description
1 polymer ?
#
loop_
_entity_poly.entity_id
_entity_poly.type
_entity_poly.pdbx_seq_one_letter_code
_entity_poly.pdbx_strand_id
1 'polypeptide(L)'
;MFGYVRPNKSELLVREYEQYKAVYCQLCKVLGQEYGPASRFLLSYDCTFYALLALAVSGAKLTEHKKTCAMNPLKHCRYLAGEGEAYQKAAALTVLLAYHKLQDDIADEGFLKSLGKRLLRPFFRRKARKAGLRYPFLAESAEKAMAAQAEAESAQAGLDACAEPTARLLSQVFGELAGG
;
A
#
# COMPACT_ATOMS: atom_id res chain seq x y z
N MET A 1 10.03 -4.03 0.51
CA MET A 1 9.56 -4.93 -0.58
C MET A 1 8.08 -4.65 -0.94
N PHE A 2 7.64 -4.76 -2.20
CA PHE A 2 6.24 -4.51 -2.62
C PHE A 2 5.74 -5.48 -3.70
N GLY A 3 4.47 -5.86 -3.62
CA GLY A 3 3.71 -6.50 -4.69
C GLY A 3 3.91 -8.00 -4.82
N TYR A 4 4.13 -8.67 -3.69
CA TYR A 4 4.34 -10.11 -3.60
C TYR A 4 3.03 -10.89 -3.67
N VAL A 5 1.97 -10.37 -3.05
CA VAL A 5 0.66 -10.99 -3.09
C VAL A 5 0.00 -10.65 -4.41
N ARG A 6 -0.08 -11.62 -5.32
CA ARG A 6 -0.74 -11.47 -6.62
C ARG A 6 -1.91 -12.45 -6.73
N PRO A 7 -3.03 -12.01 -7.31
CA PRO A 7 -4.13 -12.93 -7.60
C PRO A 7 -3.67 -13.97 -8.61
N ASN A 8 -3.91 -15.25 -8.30
CA ASN A 8 -3.72 -16.31 -9.28
C ASN A 8 -4.85 -16.29 -10.31
N LYS A 9 -4.58 -15.66 -11.46
CA LYS A 9 -5.63 -15.36 -12.45
C LYS A 9 -6.28 -16.60 -13.07
N SER A 10 -5.57 -17.73 -13.15
CA SER A 10 -6.11 -18.95 -13.76
C SER A 10 -7.13 -19.66 -12.87
N GLU A 11 -7.04 -19.47 -11.56
CA GLU A 11 -7.92 -20.09 -10.56
C GLU A 11 -9.13 -19.21 -10.20
N LEU A 12 -9.12 -17.93 -10.59
CA LEU A 12 -10.21 -17.00 -10.30
C LEU A 12 -11.29 -17.06 -11.36
N LEU A 13 -12.55 -17.11 -10.92
CA LEU A 13 -13.69 -16.89 -11.81
C LEU A 13 -13.60 -15.48 -12.40
N VAL A 14 -14.09 -15.33 -13.63
CA VAL A 14 -14.09 -14.03 -14.34
C VAL A 14 -14.71 -12.92 -13.48
N ARG A 15 -15.80 -13.24 -12.77
CA ARG A 15 -16.48 -12.30 -11.86
C ARG A 15 -15.61 -11.86 -10.68
N GLU A 16 -14.88 -12.78 -10.06
CA GLU A 16 -14.00 -12.50 -8.91
C GLU A 16 -12.82 -11.65 -9.34
N TYR A 17 -12.24 -11.95 -10.50
CA TYR A 17 -11.15 -11.14 -11.05
C TYR A 17 -11.61 -9.73 -11.43
N GLU A 18 -12.83 -9.57 -11.95
CA GLU A 18 -13.43 -8.26 -12.19
C GLU A 18 -13.66 -7.47 -10.89
N GLN A 19 -14.12 -8.13 -9.83
CA GLN A 19 -14.30 -7.51 -8.50
C GLN A 19 -12.96 -7.09 -7.90
N TYR A 20 -11.94 -7.95 -7.95
CA TYR A 20 -10.59 -7.60 -7.50
C TYR A 20 -10.04 -6.37 -8.24
N LYS A 21 -10.22 -6.31 -9.56
CA LYS A 21 -9.86 -5.12 -10.36
C LYS A 21 -10.65 -3.89 -9.92
N ALA A 22 -11.92 -4.03 -9.56
CA ALA A 22 -12.73 -2.92 -9.09
C ALA A 22 -12.23 -2.36 -7.74
N VAL A 23 -11.80 -3.23 -6.83
CA VAL A 23 -11.12 -2.83 -5.57
C VAL A 23 -9.78 -2.13 -5.86
N TYR A 24 -8.97 -2.69 -6.75
CA TYR A 24 -7.70 -2.09 -7.19
C TYR A 24 -7.89 -0.69 -7.77
N CYS A 25 -8.87 -0.51 -8.66
CA CYS A 25 -9.20 0.78 -9.24
C CYS A 25 -9.77 1.76 -8.20
N GLN A 26 -10.57 1.29 -7.24
CA GLN A 26 -11.03 2.14 -6.14
C GLN A 26 -9.87 2.62 -5.26
N LEU A 27 -8.93 1.73 -4.89
CA LEU A 27 -7.74 2.12 -4.12
C LEU A 27 -6.89 3.15 -4.88
N CYS A 28 -6.70 2.96 -6.18
CA CYS A 28 -6.03 3.94 -7.06
C CYS A 28 -6.70 5.33 -6.99
N LYS A 29 -8.03 5.35 -7.05
CA LYS A 29 -8.81 6.59 -6.98
C LYS A 29 -8.64 7.27 -5.62
N VAL A 30 -8.75 6.52 -4.51
CA VAL A 30 -8.60 7.03 -3.14
C VAL A 30 -7.19 7.56 -2.89
N LEU A 31 -6.14 6.85 -3.32
CA LEU A 31 -4.75 7.32 -3.27
C LEU A 31 -4.58 8.70 -3.92
N GLY A 32 -5.18 8.86 -5.09
CA GLY A 32 -5.14 10.12 -5.82
C GLY A 32 -5.93 11.26 -5.17
N GLN A 33 -7.02 10.96 -4.46
CA GLN A 33 -7.86 11.93 -3.76
C GLN A 33 -7.23 12.37 -2.43
N GLU A 34 -6.73 11.41 -1.64
CA GLU A 34 -6.19 11.67 -0.30
C GLU A 34 -4.77 12.20 -0.31
N TYR A 35 -3.93 11.68 -1.21
CA TYR A 35 -2.50 11.95 -1.24
C TYR A 35 -2.03 12.56 -2.57
N GLY A 36 -2.96 12.90 -3.47
CA GLY A 36 -2.66 13.58 -4.73
C GLY A 36 -2.32 12.64 -5.89
N PRO A 37 -2.34 13.15 -7.14
CA PRO A 37 -2.32 12.32 -8.34
C PRO A 37 -1.07 11.45 -8.48
N ALA A 38 0.10 11.93 -8.06
CA ALA A 38 1.34 11.16 -8.08
C ALA A 38 1.31 9.92 -7.18
N SER A 39 0.48 9.90 -6.12
CA SER A 39 0.38 8.75 -5.22
C SER A 39 -0.29 7.54 -5.88
N ARG A 40 -0.96 7.73 -7.03
CA ARG A 40 -1.54 6.63 -7.82
C ARG A 40 -0.48 5.65 -8.33
N PHE A 41 0.75 6.13 -8.55
CA PHE A 41 1.87 5.28 -8.96
C PHE A 41 2.42 4.39 -7.84
N LEU A 42 2.06 4.66 -6.58
CA LEU A 42 2.47 3.85 -5.43
C LEU A 42 1.57 2.63 -5.22
N LEU A 43 0.49 2.52 -6.00
CA LEU A 43 -0.48 1.45 -5.88
C LEU A 43 0.19 0.08 -5.94
N SER A 44 -0.05 -0.72 -4.92
CA SER A 44 0.54 -2.05 -4.76
C SER A 44 -0.54 -3.13 -4.61
N TYR A 45 -0.22 -4.35 -5.03
CA TYR A 45 -1.15 -5.47 -4.87
C TYR A 45 -1.33 -5.86 -3.40
N ASP A 46 -0.30 -5.78 -2.57
CA ASP A 46 -0.38 -6.10 -1.15
C ASP A 46 -1.36 -5.17 -0.41
N CYS A 47 -1.32 -3.87 -0.68
CA CYS A 47 -2.27 -2.92 -0.09
C CYS A 47 -3.68 -3.04 -0.71
N THR A 48 -3.78 -3.53 -1.94
CA THR A 48 -5.09 -3.89 -2.53
C THR A 48 -5.68 -5.10 -1.82
N PHE A 49 -4.86 -6.10 -1.50
CA PHE A 49 -5.25 -7.26 -0.71
C PHE A 49 -5.66 -6.86 0.71
N TYR A 50 -4.90 -5.97 1.36
CA TYR A 50 -5.30 -5.38 2.64
C TYR A 50 -6.66 -4.69 2.57
N ALA A 51 -6.90 -3.86 1.54
CA ALA A 51 -8.19 -3.21 1.35
C ALA A 51 -9.33 -4.23 1.16
N LEU A 52 -9.09 -5.27 0.36
CA LEU A 52 -10.06 -6.34 0.12
C LEU A 52 -10.41 -7.07 1.43
N LEU A 53 -9.40 -7.44 2.22
CA LEU A 53 -9.58 -8.10 3.51
C LEU A 53 -10.33 -7.21 4.50
N ALA A 54 -9.94 -5.94 4.60
CA ALA A 54 -10.60 -4.96 5.48
C ALA A 54 -12.09 -4.78 5.13
N LEU A 55 -12.44 -4.79 3.84
CA LEU A 55 -13.84 -4.73 3.40
C LEU A 55 -14.62 -6.01 3.73
N ALA A 56 -13.98 -7.17 3.57
CA ALA A 56 -14.58 -8.46 3.88
C ALA A 56 -14.87 -8.60 5.38
N VAL A 57 -13.93 -8.20 6.25
CA VAL A 57 -14.08 -8.30 7.71
C VAL A 57 -15.06 -7.26 8.26
N SER A 58 -15.05 -6.04 7.72
CA SER A 58 -15.97 -4.98 8.18
C SER A 58 -17.43 -5.20 7.78
N GLY A 59 -17.70 -6.13 6.85
CA GLY A 59 -19.06 -6.32 6.30
C GLY A 59 -19.60 -5.06 5.62
N ALA A 60 -18.71 -4.17 5.15
CA ALA A 60 -19.09 -2.88 4.61
C ALA A 60 -20.06 -3.02 3.42
N LYS A 61 -21.05 -2.12 3.33
CA LYS A 61 -21.91 -2.05 2.15
C LYS A 61 -21.09 -1.61 0.95
N LEU A 62 -21.13 -2.42 -0.11
CA LEU A 62 -20.35 -2.20 -1.32
C LEU A 62 -21.26 -1.68 -2.45
N THR A 63 -20.80 -0.61 -3.10
CA THR A 63 -21.47 -0.04 -4.29
C THR A 63 -20.53 -0.07 -5.48
N GLU A 64 -20.90 -0.82 -6.52
CA GLU A 64 -20.15 -0.85 -7.77
C GLU A 64 -20.56 0.31 -8.70
N HIS A 65 -19.58 0.98 -9.29
CA HIS A 65 -19.82 2.01 -10.31
C HIS A 65 -18.79 1.93 -11.44
N LYS A 66 -19.22 2.28 -12.66
CA LYS A 66 -18.35 2.35 -13.85
C LYS A 66 -18.00 3.80 -14.16
N LYS A 67 -16.71 4.10 -14.28
CA LYS A 67 -16.19 5.44 -14.64
C LYS A 67 -14.93 5.32 -15.49
N THR A 68 -14.54 6.39 -16.16
CA THR A 68 -13.27 6.47 -16.88
C THR A 68 -12.08 6.34 -15.92
N CYS A 69 -11.00 5.71 -16.34
CA CYS A 69 -9.79 5.55 -15.55
C CYS A 69 -9.07 6.89 -15.39
N ALA A 70 -8.70 7.24 -14.16
CA ALA A 70 -7.92 8.45 -13.89
C ALA A 70 -6.52 8.46 -14.54
N MET A 71 -5.99 7.28 -14.88
CA MET A 71 -4.67 7.12 -15.52
C MET A 71 -4.75 6.87 -17.03
N ASN A 72 -5.91 6.50 -17.56
CA ASN A 72 -6.10 6.22 -18.97
C ASN A 72 -7.50 6.66 -19.42
N PRO A 73 -7.64 7.85 -20.03
CA PRO A 73 -8.93 8.38 -20.48
C PRO A 73 -9.68 7.49 -21.48
N LEU A 74 -8.98 6.60 -22.20
CA LEU A 74 -9.58 5.70 -23.18
C LEU A 74 -10.17 4.43 -22.55
N LYS A 75 -9.93 4.21 -21.25
CA LYS A 75 -10.33 2.99 -20.55
C LYS A 75 -11.43 3.28 -19.54
N HIS A 76 -12.53 2.54 -19.64
CA HIS A 76 -13.53 2.47 -18.59
C HIS A 76 -13.16 1.40 -17.56
N CYS A 77 -13.15 1.77 -16.29
CA CYS A 77 -12.89 0.88 -15.17
C CYS A 77 -14.14 0.76 -14.29
N ARG A 78 -14.27 -0.40 -13.66
CA ARG A 78 -15.19 -0.61 -12.54
C ARG A 78 -14.49 -0.17 -11.26
N TYR A 79 -15.26 0.34 -10.32
CA TYR A 79 -14.82 0.81 -9.02
C TYR A 79 -15.78 0.27 -7.99
N LEU A 80 -15.25 -0.35 -6.94
CA LEU A 80 -16.04 -0.88 -5.85
C LEU A 80 -15.89 0.09 -4.67
N ALA A 81 -16.86 0.96 -4.44
CA ALA A 81 -16.85 1.80 -3.24
C ALA A 81 -17.33 0.99 -2.04
N GLY A 82 -16.70 1.16 -0.89
CA GLY A 82 -17.14 0.62 0.38
C GLY A 82 -17.33 1.75 1.39
N GLU A 83 -18.31 1.61 2.27
CA GLU A 83 -18.45 2.48 3.43
C GLU A 83 -17.28 2.28 4.42
N GLY A 84 -17.02 3.29 5.26
CA GLY A 84 -15.95 3.24 6.26
C GLY A 84 -14.56 3.67 5.75
N GLU A 85 -13.52 3.20 6.44
CA GLU A 85 -12.15 3.68 6.26
C GLU A 85 -11.17 2.66 5.63
N ALA A 86 -11.67 1.51 5.16
CA ALA A 86 -10.82 0.42 4.64
C ALA A 86 -9.85 0.90 3.54
N TYR A 87 -10.36 1.66 2.57
CA TYR A 87 -9.53 2.19 1.48
C TYR A 87 -8.58 3.30 1.95
N GLN A 88 -8.97 4.10 2.94
CA GLN A 88 -8.17 5.19 3.50
C GLN A 88 -7.00 4.64 4.30
N LYS A 89 -7.23 3.61 5.13
CA LYS A 89 -6.17 2.85 5.82
C LYS A 89 -5.21 2.20 4.82
N ALA A 90 -5.74 1.54 3.78
CA ALA A 90 -4.93 0.93 2.73
C ALA A 90 -4.06 1.95 1.98
N ALA A 91 -4.63 3.11 1.65
CA ALA A 91 -3.92 4.19 0.98
C ALA A 91 -2.84 4.81 1.90
N ALA A 92 -3.12 4.96 3.19
CA ALA A 92 -2.16 5.43 4.17
C ALA A 92 -0.98 4.46 4.30
N LEU A 93 -1.25 3.16 4.46
CA LEU A 93 -0.24 2.10 4.50
C LEU A 93 0.64 2.14 3.24
N THR A 94 0.03 2.26 2.06
CA THR A 94 0.74 2.36 0.78
C THR A 94 1.75 3.52 0.79
N VAL A 95 1.32 4.70 1.25
CA VAL A 95 2.16 5.92 1.27
C VAL A 95 3.28 5.81 2.31
N LEU A 96 2.99 5.26 3.50
CA LEU A 96 3.97 5.05 4.55
C LEU A 96 5.08 4.12 4.08
N LEU A 97 4.73 2.94 3.59
CA LEU A 97 5.70 1.98 3.08
C LEU A 97 6.48 2.56 1.90
N ALA A 98 5.83 3.31 1.00
CA ALA A 98 6.50 3.88 -0.17
C ALA A 98 7.53 4.92 0.24
N TYR A 99 7.25 5.69 1.29
CA TYR A 99 8.19 6.63 1.86
C TYR A 99 9.38 5.93 2.50
N HIS A 100 9.17 4.84 3.25
CA HIS A 100 10.28 4.07 3.83
C HIS A 100 11.15 3.43 2.74
N LYS A 101 10.54 2.80 1.72
CA LYS A 101 11.29 2.29 0.56
C LYS A 101 12.10 3.37 -0.14
N LEU A 102 11.53 4.57 -0.31
CA LEU A 102 12.26 5.68 -0.93
C LEU A 102 13.50 6.07 -0.10
N GLN A 103 13.43 5.98 1.23
CA GLN A 103 14.58 6.27 2.09
C GLN A 103 15.65 5.19 1.97
N ASP A 104 15.24 3.93 1.94
CA ASP A 104 16.08 2.75 1.71
C ASP A 104 16.84 2.86 0.39
N ASP A 105 16.10 3.07 -0.70
CA ASP A 105 16.62 3.29 -2.04
C ASP A 105 17.63 4.45 -2.11
N ILE A 106 17.47 5.50 -1.29
CA ILE A 106 18.41 6.64 -1.24
C ILE A 106 19.69 6.28 -0.46
N ALA A 107 19.58 5.40 0.53
CA ALA A 107 20.71 4.92 1.32
C ALA A 107 21.56 3.93 0.50
N ASP A 108 20.91 3.06 -0.29
CA ASP A 108 21.56 2.02 -1.09
C ASP A 108 22.15 2.54 -2.41
N GLU A 109 21.50 3.52 -3.05
CA GLU A 109 21.94 4.01 -4.35
C GLU A 109 23.05 5.07 -4.26
N GLY A 110 24.04 4.95 -5.16
CA GLY A 110 25.10 5.95 -5.31
C GLY A 110 24.57 7.38 -5.58
N PHE A 111 25.35 8.38 -5.15
CA PHE A 111 24.98 9.80 -5.09
C PHE A 111 24.21 10.33 -6.32
N LEU A 112 24.67 9.99 -7.54
CA LEU A 112 24.08 10.45 -8.81
C LEU A 112 22.70 9.85 -9.11
N LYS A 113 22.46 8.57 -8.75
CA LYS A 113 21.15 7.91 -8.94
C LYS A 113 20.14 8.34 -7.86
N SER A 114 20.63 8.62 -6.66
CA SER A 114 19.82 9.08 -5.54
C SER A 114 19.33 10.54 -5.68
N LEU A 115 19.91 11.36 -6.57
CA LEU A 115 19.63 12.80 -6.64
C LEU A 115 18.15 13.12 -6.94
N GLY A 116 17.56 12.40 -7.90
CA GLY A 116 16.13 12.54 -8.23
C GLY A 116 15.22 12.09 -7.08
N LYS A 117 15.58 11.00 -6.40
CA LYS A 117 14.85 10.49 -5.23
C LYS A 117 14.94 11.45 -4.03
N ARG A 118 16.10 12.09 -3.83
CA ARG A 118 16.31 13.13 -2.80
C ARG A 118 15.46 14.37 -3.04
N LEU A 119 15.26 14.80 -4.30
CA LEU A 119 14.36 15.90 -4.64
C LEU A 119 12.89 15.56 -4.35
N LEU A 120 12.49 14.30 -4.53
CA LEU A 120 11.13 13.84 -4.23
C LEU A 120 10.89 13.57 -2.74
N ARG A 121 11.95 13.36 -1.94
CA ARG A 121 11.90 13.10 -0.50
C ARG A 121 10.99 14.06 0.29
N PRO A 122 11.12 15.41 0.21
CA PRO A 122 10.26 16.31 0.98
C PRO A 122 8.77 16.16 0.63
N PHE A 123 8.46 15.88 -0.64
CA PHE A 123 7.10 15.68 -1.11
C PHE A 123 6.49 14.40 -0.52
N PHE A 124 7.22 13.28 -0.58
CA PHE A 124 6.77 12.02 0.03
C PHE A 124 6.72 12.10 1.55
N ARG A 125 7.68 12.79 2.19
CA ARG A 125 7.69 13.02 3.64
C ARG A 125 6.44 13.74 4.11
N ARG A 126 5.99 14.78 3.40
CA ARG A 126 4.76 15.50 3.75
C ARG A 126 3.53 14.59 3.71
N LYS A 127 3.45 13.71 2.71
CA LYS A 127 2.35 12.75 2.56
C LYS A 127 2.40 11.64 3.62
N ALA A 128 3.58 11.09 3.88
CA ALA A 128 3.80 10.11 4.93
C ALA A 128 3.46 10.69 6.31
N ARG A 129 3.86 11.95 6.58
CA ARG A 129 3.45 12.66 7.81
C ARG A 129 1.93 12.81 7.90
N LYS A 130 1.26 13.21 6.81
CA LYS A 130 -0.22 13.26 6.77
C LYS A 130 -0.84 11.90 7.07
N ALA A 131 -0.29 10.82 6.49
CA ALA A 131 -0.76 9.46 6.72
C ALA A 131 -0.55 9.02 8.17
N GLY A 132 0.64 9.23 8.73
CA GLY A 132 0.96 8.84 10.10
C GLY A 132 0.22 9.65 11.17
N LEU A 133 -0.09 10.92 10.91
CA LEU A 133 -0.95 11.70 11.80
C LEU A 133 -2.39 11.17 11.85
N ARG A 134 -2.90 10.62 10.74
CA ARG A 134 -4.26 10.07 10.66
C ARG A 134 -4.34 8.63 11.17
N TYR A 135 -3.29 7.84 10.95
CA TYR A 135 -3.21 6.43 11.32
C TYR A 135 -1.88 6.15 12.04
N PRO A 136 -1.74 6.56 13.31
CA PRO A 136 -0.49 6.44 14.06
C PRO A 136 -0.04 4.99 14.23
N PHE A 137 -0.97 4.07 14.47
CA PHE A 137 -0.69 2.63 14.59
C PHE A 137 0.01 2.07 13.35
N LEU A 138 -0.49 2.42 12.15
CA LEU A 138 0.11 1.95 10.88
C LEU A 138 1.50 2.54 10.67
N ALA A 139 1.71 3.80 11.05
CA ALA A 139 3.01 4.44 10.95
C ALA A 139 4.03 3.83 11.90
N GLU A 140 3.66 3.63 13.17
CA GLU A 140 4.52 3.02 14.18
C GLU A 140 4.89 1.57 13.79
N SER A 141 3.92 0.79 13.33
CA SER A 141 4.16 -0.60 12.90
C SER A 141 5.10 -0.64 11.69
N ALA A 142 4.88 0.22 10.69
CA ALA A 142 5.74 0.31 9.51
C ALA A 142 7.17 0.77 9.87
N GLU A 143 7.32 1.75 10.77
CA GLU A 143 8.62 2.24 11.21
C GLU A 143 9.41 1.17 11.95
N LYS A 144 8.78 0.47 12.91
CA LYS A 144 9.41 -0.65 13.64
C LYS A 144 9.86 -1.76 12.69
N ALA A 145 9.02 -2.15 11.74
CA ALA A 145 9.35 -3.19 10.78
C ALA A 145 10.52 -2.81 9.88
N MET A 146 10.55 -1.57 9.37
CA MET A 146 11.63 -1.09 8.52
C MET A 146 12.95 -0.95 9.29
N ALA A 147 12.91 -0.49 10.55
CA ALA A 147 14.10 -0.42 11.41
C ALA A 147 14.69 -1.82 11.68
N ALA A 148 13.84 -2.78 12.03
CA ALA A 148 14.26 -4.16 12.24
C ALA A 148 14.79 -4.83 10.96
N GLN A 149 14.23 -4.50 9.80
CA GLN A 149 14.73 -4.99 8.51
C GLN A 149 16.12 -4.43 8.21
N ALA A 150 16.33 -3.12 8.38
CA ALA A 150 17.63 -2.50 8.17
C ALA A 150 18.70 -3.06 9.12
N GLU A 151 18.34 -3.34 10.37
CA GLU A 151 19.24 -4.00 11.33
C GLU A 151 19.61 -5.42 10.86
N ALA A 152 18.64 -6.24 10.46
CA ALA A 152 18.88 -7.59 9.96
C ALA A 152 19.75 -7.62 8.70
N GLU A 153 19.52 -6.69 7.76
CA GLU A 153 20.32 -6.54 6.54
C GLU A 153 21.76 -6.11 6.86
N SER A 154 21.94 -5.18 7.82
CA SER A 154 23.27 -4.73 8.25
C SER A 154 24.08 -5.84 8.95
N ALA A 155 23.39 -6.72 9.68
CA ALA A 155 23.96 -7.88 10.34
C ALA A 155 24.25 -9.04 9.38
N GLN A 156 23.90 -8.91 8.08
CA GLN A 156 23.95 -10.00 7.10
C GLN A 156 23.24 -11.27 7.61
N ALA A 157 22.19 -11.08 8.41
CA ALA A 157 21.36 -12.19 8.85
C ALA A 157 20.71 -12.80 7.61
N GLY A 158 20.64 -14.14 7.53
CA GLY A 158 20.15 -14.83 6.33
C GLY A 158 18.78 -14.36 5.85
N LEU A 159 18.40 -14.75 4.63
CA LEU A 159 17.18 -14.26 3.94
C LEU A 159 15.91 -14.25 4.81
N ASP A 160 15.71 -15.29 5.62
CA ASP A 160 14.53 -15.40 6.50
C ASP A 160 14.51 -14.30 7.57
N ALA A 161 15.66 -13.96 8.14
CA ALA A 161 15.77 -12.90 9.15
C ALA A 161 15.48 -11.52 8.56
N CYS A 162 15.83 -11.26 7.30
CA CYS A 162 15.46 -10.03 6.60
C CYS A 162 13.97 -9.99 6.21
N ALA A 163 13.33 -11.14 5.99
CA ALA A 163 11.91 -11.22 5.64
C ALA A 163 10.97 -11.13 6.86
N GLU A 164 11.41 -11.62 8.02
CA GLU A 164 10.65 -11.68 9.27
C GLU A 164 10.01 -10.32 9.67
N PRO A 165 10.70 -9.17 9.61
CA PRO A 165 10.10 -7.88 9.94
C PRO A 165 8.90 -7.51 9.05
N THR A 166 8.97 -7.82 7.76
CA THR A 166 7.85 -7.60 6.83
C THR A 166 6.67 -8.52 7.17
N ALA A 167 6.94 -9.78 7.54
CA ALA A 167 5.89 -10.71 7.98
C ALA A 167 5.21 -10.22 9.27
N ARG A 168 5.98 -9.72 10.25
CA ARG A 168 5.45 -9.14 11.49
C ARG A 168 4.60 -7.90 11.24
N LEU A 169 5.01 -7.02 10.34
CA LEU A 169 4.21 -5.87 9.93
C LEU A 169 2.84 -6.30 9.41
N LEU A 170 2.82 -7.23 8.46
CA LEU A 170 1.56 -7.72 7.88
C LEU A 170 0.68 -8.39 8.92
N SER A 171 1.27 -9.17 9.83
CA SER A 171 0.56 -9.79 10.95
C SER A 171 -0.10 -8.75 11.86
N GLN A 172 0.62 -7.70 12.25
CA GLN A 172 0.07 -6.61 13.09
C GLN A 172 -1.05 -5.85 12.38
N VAL A 173 -0.82 -5.49 11.12
CA VAL A 173 -1.75 -4.69 10.33
C VAL A 173 -3.03 -5.48 10.00
N PHE A 174 -2.93 -6.78 9.73
CA PHE A 174 -4.10 -7.64 9.53
C PHE A 174 -4.79 -8.00 10.86
N GLY A 175 -4.03 -8.20 11.94
CA GLY A 175 -4.58 -8.43 13.28
C GLY A 175 -5.47 -7.28 13.75
N GLU A 176 -5.08 -6.04 13.46
CA GLU A 176 -5.89 -4.84 13.76
C GLU A 176 -7.28 -4.90 13.10
N LEU A 177 -7.41 -5.54 11.93
CA LEU A 177 -8.70 -5.67 11.24
C LEU A 177 -9.64 -6.66 11.92
N ALA A 178 -9.11 -7.68 12.60
CA ALA A 178 -9.89 -8.74 13.22
C ALA A 178 -10.54 -8.33 14.57
N GLY A 179 -10.26 -7.12 15.05
CA GLY A 179 -10.56 -6.72 16.43
C GLY A 179 -9.53 -7.33 17.37
N GLY A 180 -8.59 -6.49 17.84
CA GLY A 180 -7.53 -6.91 18.77
C GLY A 180 -8.08 -7.44 20.10
#